data_AF-A0A0C9RRG1-F1
#
_entry.id   AF-A0A0C9RRG1-F1
#
_cell.length_a   1.000
_cell.length_b   1.000
_cell.length_c   1.000
_cell.angle_alpha   90.00
_cell.angle_beta   90.00
_cell.angle_gamma   90.00
#
_symmetry.space_group_name_H-M   'P 1'
#
loop_
_entity.id
_entity.type
_entity.pdbx_description
1 polymer ?
#
loop_
_entity_poly.entity_id
_entity_poly.type
_entity_poly.pdbx_seq_one_letter_code
_entity_poly.pdbx_strand_id
1 'polypeptide(L)'
;MSANLAFKENFDSEKAKGALEDILAAFDQPENFARLQDAKDLAGNDMLKHMQVVFPLLTQIEMGVIESYGFTRDGEGLYLP
;
A
#
# COMPACT_ATOMS: atom_id res chain seq x y z
N MET A 1 22.87 -8.15 2.63
CA MET A 1 22.53 -9.13 3.69
C MET A 1 22.21 -8.51 5.05
N SER A 2 22.86 -7.42 5.49
CA SER A 2 22.59 -6.86 6.85
C SER A 2 21.28 -6.06 7.01
N ALA A 3 20.71 -5.46 5.97
CA ALA A 3 19.49 -4.66 6.09
C ALA A 3 18.22 -5.51 6.35
N ASN A 4 18.17 -6.73 5.81
CA ASN A 4 17.02 -7.62 5.89
C ASN A 4 16.82 -8.23 7.30
N LEU A 5 17.93 -8.44 8.06
CA LEU A 5 17.84 -8.83 9.47
C LEU A 5 17.30 -7.69 10.35
N ALA A 6 17.70 -6.45 10.09
CA ALA A 6 17.30 -5.29 10.89
C ALA A 6 15.81 -4.94 10.75
N PHE A 7 15.20 -5.16 9.58
CA PHE A 7 13.76 -5.02 9.39
C PHE A 7 12.97 -6.04 10.23
N LYS A 8 13.40 -7.31 10.19
CA LYS A 8 12.74 -8.42 10.89
C LYS A 8 12.86 -8.34 12.41
N GLU A 9 13.91 -7.73 12.94
CA GLU A 9 14.08 -7.51 14.38
C GLU A 9 13.28 -6.31 14.92
N ASN A 10 12.88 -5.37 14.06
CA ASN A 10 12.20 -4.14 14.47
C ASN A 10 10.74 -4.03 14.02
N PHE A 11 10.21 -4.95 13.22
CA PHE A 11 8.80 -4.98 12.82
C PHE A 11 8.03 -6.04 13.62
N ASP A 12 7.16 -5.61 14.52
CA ASP A 12 6.35 -6.44 15.40
C ASP A 12 4.85 -6.30 15.12
N SER A 13 4.02 -7.03 15.87
CA SER A 13 2.55 -7.02 15.67
C SER A 13 1.93 -5.64 15.90
N GLU A 14 2.48 -4.84 16.82
CA GLU A 14 1.96 -3.50 17.10
C GLU A 14 2.24 -2.55 15.93
N LYS A 15 3.45 -2.60 15.36
CA LYS A 15 3.78 -1.84 14.15
C LYS A 15 3.00 -2.30 12.93
N ALA A 16 2.75 -3.60 12.80
CA ALA A 16 1.90 -4.11 11.73
C ALA A 16 0.46 -3.58 11.86
N LYS A 17 -0.08 -3.54 13.07
CA LYS A 17 -1.40 -2.98 13.33
C LYS A 17 -1.44 -1.47 13.05
N GLY A 18 -0.44 -0.72 13.52
CA GLY A 18 -0.32 0.71 13.23
C GLY A 18 -0.21 0.99 11.72
N ALA A 19 0.56 0.20 10.99
CA ALA A 19 0.67 0.33 9.54
C ALA A 19 -0.69 0.12 8.84
N LEU A 20 -1.47 -0.88 9.25
CA LEU A 20 -2.81 -1.10 8.70
C LEU A 20 -3.77 0.05 9.02
N GLU A 21 -3.74 0.57 10.25
CA GLU A 21 -4.54 1.73 10.65
C GLU A 21 -4.17 2.96 9.82
N ASP A 22 -2.87 3.21 9.61
CA ASP A 22 -2.38 4.33 8.80
C ASP A 22 -2.68 4.15 7.30
N ILE A 23 -2.65 2.93 6.77
CA ILE A 23 -3.06 2.63 5.38
C ILE A 23 -4.54 2.96 5.19
N LEU A 24 -5.40 2.52 6.11
CA LEU A 24 -6.83 2.83 6.07
C LEU A 24 -7.06 4.34 6.18
N ALA A 25 -6.39 5.01 7.13
CA ALA A 25 -6.45 6.46 7.28
C ALA A 25 -5.94 7.20 6.03
N ALA A 26 -4.93 6.67 5.34
CA ALA A 26 -4.42 7.22 4.08
C ALA A 26 -5.42 7.08 2.94
N PHE A 27 -6.18 5.98 2.87
CA PHE A 27 -7.27 5.84 1.90
C PHE A 27 -8.43 6.80 2.18
N ASP A 28 -8.69 7.11 3.45
CA ASP A 28 -9.74 8.04 3.88
C ASP A 28 -9.34 9.52 3.78
N GLN A 29 -8.06 9.83 3.50
CA GLN A 29 -7.64 11.21 3.24
C GLN A 29 -8.43 11.80 2.06
N PRO A 30 -8.98 13.01 2.16
CA PRO A 30 -9.87 13.58 1.13
C PRO A 30 -9.29 13.55 -0.29
N GLU A 31 -7.99 13.80 -0.42
CA GLU A 31 -7.28 13.76 -1.71
C GLU A 31 -7.20 12.34 -2.29
N ASN A 32 -6.80 11.36 -1.47
CA ASN A 32 -6.67 9.97 -1.90
C ASN A 32 -8.04 9.34 -2.16
N PHE A 33 -9.03 9.63 -1.31
CA PHE A 33 -10.40 9.19 -1.48
C PHE A 33 -11.00 9.70 -2.80
N ALA A 34 -10.84 10.99 -3.10
CA ALA A 34 -11.31 11.57 -4.36
C ALA A 34 -10.66 10.91 -5.57
N ARG A 35 -9.32 10.75 -5.55
CA ARG A 35 -8.57 10.08 -6.62
C ARG A 35 -9.00 8.62 -6.81
N LEU A 36 -9.25 7.90 -5.72
CA LEU A 36 -9.72 6.51 -5.76
C LEU A 36 -11.15 6.41 -6.29
N GLN A 37 -12.01 7.36 -5.96
CA GLN A 37 -13.37 7.40 -6.48
C GLN A 37 -13.35 7.67 -7.99
N ASP A 38 -12.57 8.65 -8.46
CA ASP A 38 -12.41 8.95 -9.88
C ASP A 38 -11.87 7.73 -10.66
N ALA A 39 -10.88 7.03 -10.08
CA ALA A 39 -10.33 5.80 -10.66
C ALA A 39 -11.38 4.68 -10.76
N LYS A 40 -12.21 4.50 -9.72
CA LYS A 40 -13.31 3.52 -9.70
C LYS A 40 -14.39 3.87 -10.72
N ASP A 41 -14.74 5.15 -10.84
CA ASP A 41 -15.73 5.64 -11.81
C ASP A 41 -15.22 5.44 -13.25
N LEU A 42 -13.93 5.68 -13.50
CA LEU A 42 -13.29 5.41 -14.79
C LEU A 42 -13.26 3.91 -15.14
N ALA A 43 -13.04 3.05 -14.15
CA ALA A 43 -13.03 1.61 -14.33
C ALA A 43 -14.45 1.03 -14.50
N GLY A 44 -15.46 1.60 -13.85
CA GLY A 44 -16.83 1.12 -13.90
C GLY A 44 -16.94 -0.33 -13.43
N ASN A 45 -17.54 -1.20 -14.25
CA ASN A 45 -17.63 -2.64 -13.97
C ASN A 45 -16.56 -3.48 -14.70
N ASP A 46 -15.59 -2.83 -15.36
CA ASP A 46 -14.54 -3.52 -16.11
C ASP A 46 -13.44 -3.96 -15.14
N MET A 47 -13.43 -5.26 -14.82
CA MET A 47 -12.44 -5.84 -13.91
C MET A 47 -11.00 -5.65 -14.37
N LEU A 48 -10.74 -5.64 -15.69
CA LEU A 48 -9.39 -5.42 -16.20
C LEU A 48 -8.96 -3.97 -15.95
N LYS A 49 -9.87 -3.01 -16.12
CA LYS A 49 -9.59 -1.61 -15.78
C LYS A 49 -9.41 -1.40 -14.29
N HIS A 50 -10.17 -2.10 -13.43
CA HIS A 50 -9.92 -2.07 -11.98
C HIS A 50 -8.48 -2.51 -11.66
N MET A 51 -8.01 -3.59 -12.28
CA MET A 51 -6.64 -4.07 -12.10
C MET A 51 -5.58 -3.14 -12.69
N GLN A 52 -5.89 -2.39 -13.75
CA GLN A 52 -4.95 -1.48 -14.41
C GLN A 52 -4.94 -0.07 -13.85
N VAL A 53 -6.01 0.37 -13.18
CA VAL A 53 -6.20 1.77 -12.76
C VAL A 53 -6.38 1.87 -11.26
N VAL A 54 -7.31 1.11 -10.67
CA VAL A 54 -7.63 1.20 -9.24
C VAL A 54 -6.56 0.51 -8.40
N PHE A 55 -6.15 -0.70 -8.80
CA PHE A 55 -5.18 -1.49 -8.04
C PHE A 55 -3.81 -0.80 -7.94
N PRO A 56 -3.20 -0.27 -9.02
CA PRO A 56 -1.92 0.43 -8.91
C PRO A 56 -2.00 1.68 -8.06
N LEU A 57 -3.14 2.39 -8.06
CA LEU A 57 -3.36 3.55 -7.21
C LEU A 57 -3.45 3.17 -5.73
N LEU A 58 -4.16 2.09 -5.39
CA LEU A 58 -4.20 1.54 -4.03
C LEU A 58 -2.79 1.17 -3.55
N THR A 59 -2.05 0.41 -4.37
CA THR A 59 -0.67 0.02 -4.05
C THR A 59 0.25 1.23 -3.89
N GLN A 60 0.08 2.28 -4.70
CA GLN A 60 0.87 3.50 -4.57
C GLN A 60 0.65 4.20 -3.23
N ILE A 61 -0.61 4.30 -2.79
CA ILE A 61 -0.96 4.92 -1.50
C ILE A 61 -0.43 4.05 -0.35
N GLU A 62 -0.66 2.74 -0.41
CA GLU A 62 -0.18 1.78 0.59
C GLU A 62 1.35 1.83 0.74
N MET A 63 2.09 1.81 -0.39
CA MET A 63 3.54 1.92 -0.43
C MET A 63 4.05 3.18 0.27
N GLY A 64 3.37 4.32 0.06
CA GLY A 64 3.72 5.57 0.72
C GLY A 64 3.60 5.52 2.24
N VAL A 65 2.73 4.66 2.78
CA VAL A 65 2.58 4.44 4.22
C VAL A 65 3.61 3.43 4.74
N ILE A 66 3.72 2.26 4.12
CA ILE A 66 4.59 1.19 4.65
C ILE A 66 6.09 1.57 4.60
N GLU A 67 6.48 2.50 3.74
CA GLU A 67 7.83 3.09 3.74
C GLU A 67 8.20 3.70 5.10
N SER A 68 7.25 4.33 5.83
CA SER A 68 7.53 4.86 7.17
C SER A 68 7.69 3.77 8.22
N TYR A 69 7.23 2.55 7.92
CA TYR A 69 7.36 1.36 8.76
C TYR A 69 8.63 0.55 8.44
N GLY A 70 9.48 1.03 7.52
CA GLY A 70 10.75 0.42 7.17
C GLY A 70 10.68 -0.59 6.02
N PHE A 71 9.52 -0.72 5.36
CA PHE A 71 9.42 -1.49 4.12
C PHE A 71 10.11 -0.72 2.99
N THR A 72 10.87 -1.42 2.17
CA THR A 72 11.62 -0.82 1.07
C THR A 72 10.87 -0.99 -0.26
N ARG A 73 10.98 0.01 -1.15
CA ARG A 73 10.24 0.08 -2.43
C ARG A 73 10.59 -1.02 -3.44
N ASP A 74 11.64 -1.77 -3.17
CA ASP A 74 12.22 -2.83 -3.99
C ASP A 74 11.34 -4.09 -4.07
N GLY A 75 10.23 -4.13 -3.33
CA GLY A 75 9.26 -5.22 -3.44
C GLY A 75 9.79 -6.56 -2.94
N GLU A 76 10.88 -6.56 -2.16
CA GLU A 76 11.31 -7.72 -1.39
C GLU A 76 10.22 -8.07 -0.37
N GLY A 77 9.29 -8.94 -0.79
CA GLY A 77 8.08 -9.33 -0.05
C GLY A 77 6.80 -9.38 -0.90
N LEU A 78 6.75 -8.69 -2.05
CA LEU A 78 5.58 -8.67 -2.95
C LEU A 78 5.64 -9.78 -4.01
N TYR A 79 6.85 -10.25 -4.34
CA TYR A 79 7.11 -11.38 -5.22
C TYR A 79 7.81 -12.50 -4.43
N LEU A 80 7.02 -13.40 -3.85
CA LEU A 80 7.49 -14.77 -3.64
C LEU A 80 7.11 -15.58 -4.90
N PRO A 81 8.05 -16.26 -5.58
CA PRO A 81 7.71 -17.28 -6.57
C PRO A 81 6.96 -18.46 -5.93
#